data_AF-A0A3D4Z0P6-F1
#
_entry.id   AF-A0A3D4Z0P6-F1
#
_cell.length_a   1.000
_cell.length_b   1.000
_cell.length_c   1.000
_cell.angle_alpha   90.00
_cell.angle_beta   90.00
_cell.angle_gamma   90.00
#
_symmetry.space_group_name_H-M   'P 1'
#
loop_
_entity.id
_entity.type
_entity.pdbx_description
1 polymer ?
#
loop_
_entity_poly.entity_id
_entity_poly.type
_entity_poly.pdbx_seq_one_letter_code
_entity_poly.pdbx_strand_id
1 'polypeptide(L)'
;MKVLLISCLALLLQGLSLPQAMAAPFPHGDGTLRLFNYHLNEFAEVQFRKGENYDPKALERINTLLRSRDQGGQITIATPLLDLIDHLQDHFGADTVEIISGYRSKEFNAALLKEGHSVSPISLHTQGQALDIHLDEIREETLRDYLLRLGLGGVGYYGPLDFVHVDTGPPRRWGEGADNPKKRIGVLQPQAPIQLSSDKNEYLPGESLLFRWEMPDPAAASIEQVRLELFRRGQWLPCPQLSLPVKAELPQLPASDLRCDCRFPPQGPLPTDGRIGPPASTRDCEGPGTTASLYGKFRWTFRVKGENVLYSSNEFYLKKQ
;
A
#
# COMPACT_ATOMS: atom_id res chain seq x y z
N MET A 1 18.33 -73.31 -47.31
CA MET A 1 17.23 -72.40 -46.92
C MET A 1 17.63 -71.71 -45.63
N LYS A 2 17.45 -70.38 -45.57
CA LYS A 2 18.16 -69.41 -44.70
C LYS A 2 17.84 -69.54 -43.21
N VAL A 3 18.87 -69.45 -42.38
CA VAL A 3 18.80 -69.16 -40.93
C VAL A 3 18.72 -67.64 -40.76
N LEU A 4 17.72 -67.15 -40.01
CA LEU A 4 17.56 -65.73 -39.70
C LEU A 4 18.05 -65.48 -38.26
N LEU A 5 19.16 -64.75 -38.12
CA LEU A 5 19.60 -64.18 -36.84
C LEU A 5 19.00 -62.79 -36.69
N ILE A 6 18.21 -62.57 -35.64
CA ILE A 6 17.72 -61.26 -35.22
C ILE A 6 18.68 -60.74 -34.16
N SER A 7 19.43 -59.70 -34.49
CA SER A 7 20.32 -59.00 -33.55
C SER A 7 19.52 -57.96 -32.76
N CYS A 8 19.39 -58.14 -31.46
CA CYS A 8 18.89 -57.12 -30.53
C CYS A 8 19.94 -56.03 -30.33
N LEU A 9 19.66 -54.81 -30.78
CA LEU A 9 20.45 -53.62 -30.44
C LEU A 9 19.70 -52.87 -29.32
N ALA A 10 20.13 -53.07 -28.07
CA ALA A 10 19.66 -52.29 -26.93
C ALA A 10 20.44 -50.97 -26.87
N LEU A 11 19.82 -49.85 -27.26
CA LEU A 11 20.36 -48.52 -27.00
C LEU A 11 20.14 -48.17 -25.52
N LEU A 12 21.22 -48.08 -24.76
CA LEU A 12 21.26 -47.47 -23.43
C LEU A 12 21.04 -45.96 -23.55
N LEU A 13 19.81 -45.49 -23.30
CA LEU A 13 19.55 -44.09 -22.99
C LEU A 13 20.10 -43.78 -21.59
N GLN A 14 21.32 -43.25 -21.52
CA GLN A 14 21.83 -42.64 -20.31
C GLN A 14 21.03 -41.35 -20.07
N GLY A 15 20.26 -41.32 -18.98
CA GLY A 15 19.44 -40.17 -18.61
C GLY A 15 20.29 -38.95 -18.30
N LEU A 16 20.27 -37.96 -19.19
CA LEU A 16 20.75 -36.61 -18.89
C LEU A 16 19.82 -36.00 -17.85
N SER A 17 20.24 -35.99 -16.59
CA SER A 17 19.59 -35.22 -15.53
C SER A 17 19.80 -33.74 -15.84
N LEU A 18 18.76 -33.07 -16.37
CA LEU A 18 18.78 -31.62 -16.47
C LEU A 18 18.87 -31.04 -15.04
N PRO A 19 19.76 -30.07 -14.77
CA PRO A 19 19.77 -29.40 -13.48
C PRO A 19 18.40 -28.75 -13.28
N GLN A 20 17.71 -29.11 -12.19
CA GLN A 20 16.53 -28.37 -11.76
C GLN A 20 16.98 -26.94 -11.49
N ALA A 21 16.50 -25.99 -12.29
CA ALA A 21 16.68 -24.58 -12.00
C ALA A 21 16.00 -24.30 -10.65
N MET A 22 16.81 -24.10 -9.62
CA MET A 22 16.33 -23.60 -8.34
C MET A 22 15.73 -22.22 -8.59
N ALA A 23 14.48 -22.00 -8.18
CA ALA A 23 13.88 -20.67 -8.22
C ALA A 23 14.78 -19.71 -7.43
N ALA A 24 15.08 -18.54 -8.00
CA ALA A 24 15.87 -17.53 -7.30
C ALA A 24 15.12 -17.11 -6.02
N PRO A 25 15.83 -16.94 -4.88
CA PRO A 25 15.20 -16.49 -3.65
C PRO A 25 14.62 -15.08 -3.85
N PHE A 26 13.51 -14.80 -3.17
CA PHE A 26 12.96 -13.45 -3.14
C PHE A 26 13.95 -12.51 -2.44
N PRO A 27 14.11 -11.26 -2.93
CA PRO A 27 14.91 -10.27 -2.22
C PRO A 27 14.23 -9.92 -0.89
N HIS A 28 15.03 -9.45 0.07
CA HIS A 28 14.56 -9.06 1.39
C HIS A 28 15.20 -7.74 1.84
N GLY A 29 14.52 -7.00 2.72
CA GLY A 29 14.98 -5.74 3.30
C GLY A 29 15.71 -5.94 4.63
N ASP A 30 15.52 -4.99 5.55
CA ASP A 30 16.11 -4.95 6.89
C ASP A 30 15.42 -5.88 7.91
N GLY A 31 14.30 -6.49 7.55
CA GLY A 31 13.53 -7.40 8.39
C GLY A 31 12.45 -6.70 9.23
N THR A 32 12.11 -5.45 8.91
CA THR A 32 11.12 -4.63 9.62
C THR A 32 10.01 -4.17 8.68
N LEU A 33 8.78 -4.60 8.96
CA LEU A 33 7.61 -4.21 8.19
C LEU A 33 6.79 -3.15 8.94
N ARG A 34 6.42 -2.09 8.24
CA ARG A 34 5.42 -1.09 8.62
C ARG A 34 4.22 -1.28 7.72
N LEU A 35 3.17 -1.90 8.25
CA LEU A 35 1.99 -2.29 7.50
C LEU A 35 0.76 -1.56 8.03
N PHE A 36 -0.10 -1.08 7.13
CA PHE A 36 -1.40 -0.52 7.47
C PHE A 36 -2.51 -1.28 6.73
N ASN A 37 -3.43 -1.91 7.45
CA ASN A 37 -4.60 -2.54 6.85
C ASN A 37 -5.67 -1.48 6.58
N TYR A 38 -5.88 -1.15 5.32
CA TYR A 38 -6.77 -0.07 4.90
C TYR A 38 -8.23 -0.29 5.35
N HIS A 39 -8.72 -1.53 5.30
CA HIS A 39 -10.12 -1.83 5.60
C HIS A 39 -10.41 -2.00 7.10
N LEU A 40 -9.41 -2.44 7.87
CA LEU A 40 -9.55 -2.64 9.31
C LEU A 40 -9.06 -1.43 10.11
N ASN A 41 -8.40 -0.46 9.46
CA ASN A 41 -7.80 0.72 10.08
C ASN A 41 -6.81 0.32 11.20
N GLU A 42 -5.96 -0.66 10.91
CA GLU A 42 -4.97 -1.21 11.84
C GLU A 42 -3.56 -0.97 11.33
N PHE A 43 -2.67 -0.55 12.22
CA PHE A 43 -1.25 -0.36 11.92
C PHE A 43 -0.38 -1.27 12.78
N ALA A 44 0.69 -1.80 12.20
CA ALA A 44 1.75 -2.45 12.93
C ALA A 44 3.14 -2.15 12.35
N GLU A 45 4.07 -1.84 13.24
CA GLU A 45 5.51 -1.88 12.99
C GLU A 45 6.08 -3.11 13.69
N VAL A 46 6.70 -4.00 12.92
CA VAL A 46 7.10 -5.33 13.36
C VAL A 46 8.45 -5.71 12.75
N GLN A 47 9.46 -5.92 13.60
CA GLN A 47 10.67 -6.61 13.16
C GLN A 47 10.42 -8.12 13.18
N PHE A 48 10.26 -8.71 12.00
CA PHE A 48 9.87 -10.11 11.82
C PHE A 48 11.05 -11.02 11.49
N ARG A 49 12.17 -10.45 11.06
CA ARG A 49 13.37 -11.17 10.66
C ARG A 49 14.64 -10.48 11.16
N LYS A 50 15.62 -11.27 11.59
CA LYS A 50 17.00 -10.84 11.93
C LYS A 50 17.99 -11.74 11.19
N GLY A 51 18.58 -11.23 10.11
CA GLY A 51 19.37 -12.06 9.18
C GLY A 51 18.47 -13.13 8.56
N GLU A 52 18.79 -14.40 8.77
CA GLU A 52 17.99 -15.54 8.27
C GLU A 52 16.94 -16.05 9.28
N ASN A 53 16.89 -15.47 10.49
CA ASN A 53 16.03 -15.97 11.56
C ASN A 53 14.73 -15.18 11.63
N TYR A 54 13.60 -15.88 11.46
CA TYR A 54 12.26 -15.29 11.63
C TYR A 54 11.79 -15.42 13.07
N ASP A 55 11.13 -14.37 13.59
CA ASP A 55 10.49 -14.39 14.91
C ASP A 55 9.04 -14.90 14.78
N PRO A 56 8.69 -16.07 15.36
CA PRO A 56 7.35 -16.63 15.25
C PRO A 56 6.24 -15.73 15.83
N LYS A 57 6.51 -14.97 16.90
CA LYS A 57 5.52 -14.06 17.51
C LYS A 57 5.27 -12.84 16.61
N ALA A 58 6.34 -12.35 16.00
CA ALA A 58 6.26 -11.26 15.03
C ALA A 58 5.46 -11.69 13.79
N LEU A 59 5.72 -12.90 13.28
CA LEU A 59 4.95 -13.49 12.18
C LEU A 59 3.47 -13.65 12.54
N GLU A 60 3.14 -14.09 13.76
CA GLU A 60 1.75 -14.20 14.21
C GLU A 60 1.04 -12.84 14.20
N ARG A 61 1.71 -11.78 14.67
CA ARG A 61 1.19 -10.40 14.63
C ARG A 61 0.94 -9.93 13.20
N ILE A 62 1.83 -10.25 12.26
CA ILE A 62 1.66 -9.96 10.84
C ILE A 62 0.48 -10.74 10.26
N ASN A 63 0.35 -12.03 10.57
CA ASN A 63 -0.78 -12.86 10.14
C ASN A 63 -2.12 -12.28 10.60
N THR A 64 -2.18 -11.78 11.85
CA THR A 64 -3.37 -11.08 12.35
C THR A 64 -3.66 -9.83 11.56
N LEU A 65 -2.66 -8.99 11.29
CA LEU A 65 -2.87 -7.77 10.52
C LEU A 65 -3.34 -8.06 9.08
N LEU A 66 -2.83 -9.13 8.48
CA LEU A 66 -3.13 -9.57 7.11
C LEU A 66 -4.34 -10.50 7.01
N ARG A 67 -5.12 -10.65 8.08
CA ARG A 67 -6.28 -11.55 8.15
C ARG A 67 -7.41 -11.15 7.19
N SER A 68 -8.30 -12.10 6.94
CA SER A 68 -9.50 -11.84 6.14
C SER A 68 -10.46 -10.92 6.89
N ARG A 69 -10.95 -9.87 6.22
CA ARG A 69 -11.79 -8.82 6.82
C ARG A 69 -13.24 -9.26 7.11
N ASP A 70 -13.66 -10.40 6.57
CA ASP A 70 -15.00 -10.98 6.73
C ASP A 70 -15.15 -11.85 7.98
N GLN A 71 -14.21 -11.74 8.93
CA GLN A 71 -14.11 -12.63 10.11
C GLN A 71 -13.69 -14.08 9.77
N GLY A 72 -13.26 -14.37 8.54
CA GLY A 72 -12.79 -15.70 8.13
C GLY A 72 -11.41 -16.11 8.69
N GLY A 73 -10.93 -15.43 9.73
CA GLY A 73 -9.70 -15.74 10.46
C GLY A 73 -8.41 -15.31 9.77
N GLN A 74 -7.30 -15.74 10.37
CA GLN A 74 -5.94 -15.58 9.85
C GLN A 74 -5.34 -16.93 9.46
N ILE A 75 -4.33 -16.91 8.59
CA ILE A 75 -3.50 -18.06 8.26
C ILE A 75 -2.03 -17.65 8.29
N THR A 76 -1.13 -18.62 8.19
CA THR A 76 0.28 -18.34 7.96
C THR A 76 0.49 -17.69 6.60
N ILE A 77 1.06 -16.49 6.59
CA ILE A 77 1.52 -15.82 5.37
C ILE A 77 2.91 -16.34 4.99
N ALA A 78 3.13 -16.58 3.70
CA ALA A 78 4.38 -17.12 3.19
C ALA A 78 5.53 -16.14 3.47
N THR A 79 6.61 -16.60 4.11
CA THR A 79 7.76 -15.73 4.43
C THR A 79 8.44 -15.12 3.20
N PRO A 80 8.54 -15.77 2.02
CA PRO A 80 9.07 -15.12 0.83
C PRO A 80 8.24 -13.93 0.35
N LEU A 81 6.92 -13.94 0.64
CA LEU A 81 6.05 -12.80 0.36
C LEU A 81 6.39 -11.63 1.28
N LEU A 82 6.57 -11.90 2.58
CA LEU A 82 6.93 -10.88 3.57
C LEU A 82 8.30 -10.27 3.27
N ASP A 83 9.26 -11.09 2.86
CA ASP A 83 10.59 -10.64 2.43
C ASP A 83 10.51 -9.74 1.19
N LEU A 84 9.67 -10.08 0.21
CA LEU A 84 9.43 -9.20 -0.94
C LEU A 84 8.84 -7.86 -0.50
N ILE A 85 7.85 -7.83 0.40
CA ILE A 85 7.26 -6.58 0.88
C ILE A 85 8.28 -5.72 1.63
N ASP A 86 9.10 -6.36 2.48
CA ASP A 86 10.19 -5.74 3.23
C ASP A 86 11.20 -5.09 2.27
N HIS A 87 11.60 -5.84 1.23
CA HIS A 87 12.45 -5.32 0.16
C HIS A 87 11.84 -4.11 -0.57
N LEU A 88 10.55 -4.17 -0.92
CA LEU A 88 9.87 -3.05 -1.62
C LEU A 88 9.80 -1.81 -0.73
N GLN A 89 9.46 -1.98 0.55
CA GLN A 89 9.41 -0.90 1.53
C GLN A 89 10.76 -0.16 1.59
N ASP A 90 11.85 -0.91 1.69
CA ASP A 90 13.20 -0.35 1.82
C ASP A 90 13.70 0.24 0.50
N HIS A 91 13.47 -0.47 -0.62
CA HIS A 91 13.88 -0.01 -1.95
C HIS A 91 13.28 1.36 -2.29
N PHE A 92 12.00 1.56 -1.97
CA PHE A 92 11.30 2.81 -2.27
C PHE A 92 11.36 3.84 -1.14
N GLY A 93 11.90 3.46 0.02
CA GLY A 93 11.87 4.28 1.24
C GLY A 93 10.44 4.70 1.59
N ALA A 94 9.50 3.75 1.54
CA ALA A 94 8.09 3.98 1.86
C ALA A 94 7.92 4.16 3.37
N ASP A 95 7.01 5.05 3.80
CA ASP A 95 6.70 5.20 5.22
C ASP A 95 5.93 4.00 5.76
N THR A 96 4.99 3.50 4.98
CA THR A 96 4.10 2.39 5.34
C THR A 96 3.67 1.68 4.06
N VAL A 97 3.57 0.35 4.10
CA VAL A 97 2.92 -0.42 3.05
C VAL A 97 1.45 -0.54 3.39
N GLU A 98 0.58 0.06 2.59
CA GLU A 98 -0.86 -0.08 2.76
C GLU A 98 -1.32 -1.40 2.15
N ILE A 99 -2.04 -2.17 2.95
CA ILE A 99 -2.60 -3.46 2.58
C ILE A 99 -4.07 -3.24 2.23
N ILE A 100 -4.36 -3.32 0.92
CA ILE A 100 -5.71 -3.30 0.40
C ILE A 100 -6.34 -4.69 0.58
N SER A 101 -5.57 -5.75 0.37
CA SER A 101 -6.04 -7.11 0.63
C SER A 101 -4.91 -8.04 1.06
N GLY A 102 -5.11 -8.70 2.20
CA GLY A 102 -4.25 -9.75 2.73
C GLY A 102 -4.73 -11.15 2.36
N TYR A 103 -4.73 -12.05 3.34
CA TYR A 103 -5.44 -13.33 3.24
C TYR A 103 -6.93 -13.10 2.97
N ARG A 104 -7.51 -13.92 2.10
CA ARG A 104 -8.96 -13.96 1.84
C ARG A 104 -9.50 -15.33 2.22
N SER A 105 -10.52 -15.37 3.07
CA SER A 105 -11.28 -16.59 3.32
C SER A 105 -11.92 -17.11 2.04
N LYS A 106 -12.34 -18.38 2.03
CA LYS A 106 -13.05 -18.96 0.88
C LYS A 106 -14.38 -18.26 0.68
N GLU A 107 -15.05 -17.92 1.76
CA GLU A 107 -16.35 -17.24 1.80
C GLU A 107 -16.24 -15.84 1.21
N PHE A 108 -15.23 -15.07 1.62
CA PHE A 108 -14.96 -13.74 1.10
C PHE A 108 -14.58 -13.78 -0.39
N ASN A 109 -13.70 -14.70 -0.80
CA ASN A 109 -13.33 -14.83 -2.21
C ASN A 109 -14.54 -15.22 -3.08
N ALA A 110 -15.43 -16.08 -2.58
CA ALA A 110 -16.67 -16.44 -3.25
C ALA A 110 -17.68 -15.28 -3.29
N ALA A 111 -17.75 -14.44 -2.26
CA ALA A 111 -18.57 -13.24 -2.25
C ALA A 111 -18.12 -12.24 -3.33
N LEU A 112 -16.81 -12.00 -3.45
CA LEU A 112 -16.24 -11.13 -4.51
C LEU A 112 -16.59 -11.64 -5.92
N LEU A 113 -16.52 -12.96 -6.15
CA LEU A 113 -16.95 -13.57 -7.42
C LEU A 113 -18.43 -13.29 -7.71
N LYS A 114 -19.30 -13.41 -6.70
CA LYS A 114 -20.75 -13.15 -6.84
C LYS A 114 -21.06 -11.68 -7.11
N GLU A 115 -20.25 -10.78 -6.57
CA GLU A 115 -20.35 -9.33 -6.78
C GLU A 115 -19.81 -8.89 -8.17
N GLY A 116 -19.29 -9.84 -8.96
CA GLY A 116 -18.81 -9.57 -10.32
C GLY A 116 -17.37 -9.06 -10.38
N HIS A 117 -16.61 -9.13 -9.29
CA HIS A 117 -15.19 -8.80 -9.31
C HIS A 117 -14.37 -9.86 -10.06
N SER A 118 -13.37 -9.43 -10.83
CA SER A 118 -12.44 -10.29 -11.55
C SER A 118 -11.45 -10.99 -10.61
N VAL A 119 -11.92 -11.90 -9.77
CA VAL A 119 -11.08 -12.70 -8.87
C VAL A 119 -11.00 -14.16 -9.34
N SER A 120 -9.91 -14.84 -8.99
CA SER A 120 -9.74 -16.27 -9.31
C SER A 120 -10.36 -17.15 -8.22
N PRO A 121 -11.10 -18.23 -8.56
CA PRO A 121 -11.51 -19.25 -7.59
C PRO A 121 -10.35 -19.91 -6.84
N ILE A 122 -9.16 -19.93 -7.45
CA ILE A 122 -7.91 -20.48 -6.90
C ILE A 122 -6.89 -19.38 -6.57
N SER A 123 -7.39 -18.24 -6.08
CA SER A 123 -6.57 -17.08 -5.74
C SER A 123 -5.49 -17.41 -4.69
N LEU A 124 -4.26 -16.94 -4.93
CA LEU A 124 -3.16 -17.10 -3.97
C LEU A 124 -3.36 -16.30 -2.67
N HIS A 125 -4.28 -15.34 -2.65
CA HIS A 125 -4.73 -14.73 -1.39
C HIS A 125 -5.31 -15.76 -0.43
N THR A 126 -6.01 -16.80 -0.92
CA THR A 126 -6.59 -17.86 -0.08
C THR A 126 -5.55 -18.80 0.52
N GLN A 127 -4.30 -18.69 0.06
CA GLN A 127 -3.17 -19.53 0.46
C GLN A 127 -2.11 -18.74 1.24
N GLY A 128 -2.35 -17.45 1.51
CA GLY A 128 -1.39 -16.60 2.22
C GLY A 128 -0.16 -16.28 1.38
N GLN A 129 -0.31 -16.31 0.05
CA GLN A 129 0.78 -16.20 -0.92
C GLN A 129 0.66 -14.95 -1.80
N ALA A 130 -0.32 -14.09 -1.56
CA ALA A 130 -0.53 -12.85 -2.31
C ALA A 130 -0.98 -11.69 -1.41
N LEU A 131 -0.62 -10.48 -1.83
CA LEU A 131 -1.06 -9.22 -1.24
C LEU A 131 -1.45 -8.23 -2.34
N ASP A 132 -2.48 -7.44 -2.07
CA ASP A 132 -2.78 -6.22 -2.84
C ASP A 132 -2.27 -5.04 -2.03
N ILE A 133 -1.31 -4.30 -2.57
CA ILE A 133 -0.56 -3.26 -1.85
C ILE A 133 -0.65 -1.90 -2.53
N HIS A 134 -0.57 -0.86 -1.71
CA HIS A 134 -0.41 0.53 -2.11
C HIS A 134 0.75 1.16 -1.32
N LEU A 135 1.53 2.02 -1.99
CA LEU A 135 2.58 2.82 -1.36
C LEU A 135 2.23 4.29 -1.57
N ASP A 136 1.91 4.99 -0.50
CA ASP A 136 1.40 6.37 -0.57
C ASP A 136 2.31 7.30 -1.39
N GLU A 137 3.63 7.09 -1.34
CA GLU A 137 4.62 7.91 -2.01
C GLU A 137 4.95 7.49 -3.44
N ILE A 138 4.58 6.28 -3.87
CA ILE A 138 5.03 5.69 -5.14
C ILE A 138 3.85 5.47 -6.07
N ARG A 139 4.03 5.78 -7.36
CA ARG A 139 3.04 5.46 -8.38
C ARG A 139 2.94 3.96 -8.61
N GLU A 140 1.72 3.48 -8.84
CA GLU A 140 1.43 2.07 -9.10
C GLU A 140 2.16 1.58 -10.36
N GLU A 141 2.34 2.41 -11.38
CA GLU A 141 3.13 2.02 -12.56
C GLU A 141 4.61 1.82 -12.23
N THR A 142 5.17 2.66 -11.36
CA THR A 142 6.57 2.56 -10.95
C THR A 142 6.80 1.30 -10.13
N LEU A 143 5.88 1.01 -9.19
CA LEU A 143 5.90 -0.21 -8.39
C LEU A 143 5.76 -1.45 -9.28
N ARG A 144 4.77 -1.46 -10.19
CA ARG A 144 4.58 -2.55 -11.17
C ARG A 144 5.83 -2.79 -12.00
N ASP A 145 6.39 -1.74 -12.60
CA ASP A 145 7.54 -1.87 -13.51
C ASP A 145 8.77 -2.38 -12.77
N TYR A 146 8.93 -2.00 -11.51
CA TYR A 146 9.97 -2.56 -10.65
C TYR A 146 9.77 -4.05 -10.38
N LEU A 147 8.57 -4.47 -9.97
CA LEU A 147 8.23 -5.87 -9.73
C LEU A 147 8.41 -6.74 -10.97
N LEU A 148 7.97 -6.25 -12.15
CA LEU A 148 8.16 -6.96 -13.41
C LEU A 148 9.65 -7.14 -13.77
N ARG A 149 10.51 -6.17 -13.42
CA ARG A 149 11.96 -6.28 -13.61
C ARG A 149 12.61 -7.30 -12.68
N LEU A 150 12.08 -7.52 -11.47
CA LEU A 150 12.56 -8.59 -10.60
C LEU A 150 12.35 -9.97 -11.22
N GLY A 151 11.30 -10.13 -12.04
CA GLY A 151 11.00 -11.40 -12.71
C GLY A 151 10.62 -12.52 -11.75
N LEU A 152 10.11 -12.16 -10.56
CA LEU A 152 9.68 -13.07 -9.50
C LEU A 152 8.19 -12.85 -9.22
N GLY A 153 7.46 -13.93 -8.93
CA GLY A 153 6.07 -13.80 -8.50
C GLY A 153 5.09 -13.39 -9.60
N GLY A 154 3.80 -13.48 -9.29
CA GLY A 154 2.77 -12.84 -10.11
C GLY A 154 2.62 -11.35 -9.80
N VAL A 155 2.41 -10.54 -10.84
CA VAL A 155 2.19 -9.09 -10.74
C VAL A 155 0.89 -8.70 -11.43
N GLY A 156 -0.09 -8.25 -10.67
CA GLY A 156 -1.34 -7.69 -11.20
C GLY A 156 -1.37 -6.17 -11.09
N TYR A 157 -1.66 -5.47 -12.18
CA TYR A 157 -1.76 -4.01 -12.17
C TYR A 157 -3.22 -3.55 -12.06
N TYR A 158 -3.52 -2.81 -11.00
CA TYR A 158 -4.82 -2.21 -10.74
C TYR A 158 -4.67 -0.74 -10.36
N GLY A 159 -3.80 -0.01 -11.08
CA GLY A 159 -3.54 1.41 -10.83
C GLY A 159 -4.78 2.32 -10.80
N PRO A 160 -5.81 2.14 -11.66
CA PRO A 160 -7.06 2.90 -11.54
C PRO A 160 -7.84 2.67 -10.24
N LEU A 161 -7.48 1.63 -9.47
CA LEU A 161 -7.99 1.28 -8.14
C LEU A 161 -6.93 1.51 -7.04
N ASP A 162 -5.84 2.21 -7.37
CA ASP A 162 -4.70 2.57 -6.50
C ASP A 162 -3.98 1.37 -5.86
N PHE A 163 -3.90 0.20 -6.51
CA PHE A 163 -3.10 -0.90 -5.97
C PHE A 163 -2.37 -1.75 -7.00
N VAL A 164 -1.36 -2.46 -6.52
CA VAL A 164 -0.63 -3.50 -7.25
C VAL A 164 -0.78 -4.81 -6.49
N HIS A 165 -1.14 -5.87 -7.22
CA HIS A 165 -1.15 -7.23 -6.71
C HIS A 165 0.25 -7.83 -6.85
N VAL A 166 0.72 -8.49 -5.78
CA VAL A 166 1.98 -9.24 -5.75
C VAL A 166 1.75 -10.62 -5.14
N ASP A 167 2.37 -11.65 -5.70
CA ASP A 167 2.30 -13.00 -5.15
C ASP A 167 3.58 -13.81 -5.33
N THR A 168 3.65 -14.97 -4.68
CA THR A 168 4.83 -15.87 -4.68
C THR A 168 4.74 -17.01 -5.71
N GLY A 169 3.73 -16.99 -6.58
CA GLY A 169 3.58 -17.98 -7.65
C GLY A 169 4.56 -17.79 -8.81
N PRO A 170 4.39 -18.54 -9.92
CA PRO A 170 5.25 -18.39 -11.09
C PRO A 170 5.17 -16.98 -11.71
N PRO A 171 6.27 -16.48 -12.31
CA PRO A 171 6.30 -15.20 -12.99
C PRO A 171 5.19 -15.06 -14.02
N ARG A 172 4.30 -14.09 -13.80
CA ARG A 172 3.18 -13.78 -14.69
C ARG A 172 2.71 -12.35 -14.46
N ARG A 173 2.02 -11.79 -15.44
CA ARG A 173 1.46 -10.45 -15.35
C ARG A 173 0.04 -10.37 -15.87
N TRP A 174 -0.78 -9.56 -15.23
CA TRP A 174 -2.14 -9.25 -15.66
C TRP A 174 -2.54 -7.86 -15.15
N GLY A 175 -3.75 -7.43 -15.45
CA GLY A 175 -4.28 -6.17 -14.96
C GLY A 175 -5.55 -5.80 -15.70
N GLU A 176 -6.39 -5.00 -15.07
CA GLU A 176 -7.56 -4.44 -15.73
C GLU A 176 -7.15 -3.19 -16.52
N GLY A 177 -7.68 -3.07 -17.74
CA GLY A 177 -7.34 -2.03 -18.70
C GLY A 177 -7.63 -0.62 -18.16
N ALA A 178 -6.90 0.35 -18.70
CA ALA A 178 -6.95 1.78 -18.40
C ALA A 178 -8.34 2.45 -18.57
N ASP A 179 -9.36 1.68 -18.93
CA ASP A 179 -10.72 2.13 -19.25
C ASP A 179 -11.65 2.16 -18.03
N ASN A 180 -11.20 1.71 -16.85
CA ASN A 180 -11.95 1.90 -15.61
C ASN A 180 -11.74 3.36 -15.13
N PRO A 181 -12.79 4.20 -15.04
CA PRO A 181 -12.62 5.57 -14.55
C PRO A 181 -11.95 5.53 -13.18
N LYS A 182 -10.88 6.33 -13.00
CA LYS A 182 -10.16 6.45 -11.71
C LYS A 182 -11.18 6.54 -10.58
N LYS A 183 -11.17 5.56 -9.68
CA LYS A 183 -12.04 5.62 -8.51
C LYS A 183 -11.45 6.66 -7.57
N ARG A 184 -12.22 7.66 -7.16
CA ARG A 184 -11.81 8.55 -6.06
C ARG A 184 -11.78 7.71 -4.79
N ILE A 185 -10.58 7.38 -4.30
CA ILE A 185 -10.41 6.72 -3.00
C ILE A 185 -10.40 7.79 -1.90
N GLY A 186 -10.88 7.43 -0.70
CA GLY A 186 -10.96 8.35 0.43
C GLY A 186 -12.19 9.25 0.48
N VAL A 187 -13.32 8.89 -0.19
CA VAL A 187 -14.58 9.61 -0.01
C VAL A 187 -15.13 9.29 1.39
N LEU A 188 -14.60 9.97 2.39
CA LEU A 188 -14.97 9.72 3.78
C LEU A 188 -16.40 10.14 4.08
N GLN A 189 -17.05 10.95 3.24
CA GLN A 189 -18.41 11.41 3.51
C GLN A 189 -19.17 11.72 2.21
N PRO A 190 -19.54 10.72 1.37
CA PRO A 190 -20.25 10.98 0.12
C PRO A 190 -21.63 11.62 0.33
N GLN A 191 -22.17 11.48 1.55
CA GLN A 191 -23.44 12.05 1.99
C GLN A 191 -23.28 13.42 2.67
N ALA A 192 -22.04 13.94 2.80
CA ALA A 192 -21.85 15.26 3.39
C ALA A 192 -22.46 16.33 2.48
N PRO A 193 -23.22 17.29 3.05
CA PRO A 193 -23.81 18.39 2.28
C PRO A 193 -22.74 19.33 1.72
N ILE A 194 -21.55 19.35 2.31
CA ILE A 194 -20.40 20.11 1.85
C ILE A 194 -19.30 19.12 1.47
N GLN A 195 -18.83 19.22 0.24
CA GLN A 195 -17.71 18.43 -0.26
C GLN A 195 -16.58 19.34 -0.69
N LEU A 196 -15.37 18.95 -0.32
CA LEU A 196 -14.13 19.48 -0.84
C LEU A 196 -13.47 18.36 -1.64
N SER A 197 -13.27 18.56 -2.94
CA SER A 197 -12.65 17.55 -3.78
C SER A 197 -11.43 18.08 -4.51
N SER A 198 -10.37 17.27 -4.58
CA SER A 198 -9.24 17.51 -5.47
C SER A 198 -9.64 17.21 -6.93
N ASP A 199 -8.99 17.85 -7.90
CA ASP A 199 -9.22 17.54 -9.31
C ASP A 199 -8.62 16.17 -9.72
N LYS A 200 -7.54 15.77 -9.05
CA LYS A 200 -6.86 14.48 -9.21
C LYS A 200 -6.65 13.76 -7.87
N ASN A 201 -6.50 12.44 -7.92
CA ASN A 201 -6.08 11.66 -6.76
C ASN A 201 -4.57 11.82 -6.50
N GLU A 202 -3.75 11.85 -7.54
CA GLU A 202 -2.29 11.88 -7.43
C GLU A 202 -1.73 13.14 -8.10
N TYR A 203 -0.67 13.68 -7.50
CA TYR A 203 0.09 14.82 -8.01
C TYR A 203 1.59 14.53 -7.98
N LEU A 204 2.28 14.98 -9.03
CA LEU A 204 3.73 14.89 -9.17
C LEU A 204 4.43 16.20 -8.78
N PRO A 205 5.75 16.16 -8.51
CA PRO A 205 6.55 17.35 -8.25
C PRO A 205 6.34 18.41 -9.33
N GLY A 206 5.97 19.62 -8.90
CA GLY A 206 5.74 20.77 -9.77
C GLY A 206 4.31 20.91 -10.30
N GLU A 207 3.43 19.92 -10.09
CA GLU A 207 2.01 20.09 -10.42
C GLU A 207 1.31 21.02 -9.41
N SER A 208 0.29 21.74 -9.89
CA SER A 208 -0.58 22.56 -9.04
C SER A 208 -1.70 21.71 -8.45
N LEU A 209 -1.91 21.87 -7.15
CA LEU A 209 -3.03 21.28 -6.44
C LEU A 209 -4.27 22.14 -6.70
N LEU A 210 -5.32 21.53 -7.27
CA LEU A 210 -6.58 22.20 -7.55
C LEU A 210 -7.70 21.54 -6.78
N PHE A 211 -8.52 22.36 -6.12
CA PHE A 211 -9.63 21.89 -5.31
C PHE A 211 -10.94 22.59 -5.68
N ARG A 212 -12.04 21.85 -5.56
CA ARG A 212 -13.40 22.32 -5.79
C ARG A 212 -14.25 22.15 -4.54
N TRP A 213 -14.99 23.21 -4.20
CA TRP A 213 -16.04 23.18 -3.20
C TRP A 213 -17.39 22.90 -3.86
N GLU A 214 -18.15 21.98 -3.28
CA GLU A 214 -19.55 21.72 -3.61
C GLU A 214 -20.36 21.87 -2.32
N MET A 215 -21.27 22.85 -2.27
CA MET A 215 -22.05 23.17 -1.08
C MET A 215 -23.40 23.82 -1.44
N PRO A 216 -24.43 23.70 -0.59
CA PRO A 216 -25.80 24.11 -0.94
C PRO A 216 -25.98 25.64 -1.02
N ASP A 217 -25.30 26.38 -0.13
CA ASP A 217 -25.25 27.85 -0.15
C ASP A 217 -23.85 28.34 0.27
N PRO A 218 -22.99 28.71 -0.70
CA PRO A 218 -21.66 29.24 -0.42
C PRO A 218 -21.64 30.55 0.37
N ALA A 219 -22.72 31.34 0.33
CA ALA A 219 -22.79 32.61 1.08
C ALA A 219 -23.17 32.39 2.55
N ALA A 220 -23.85 31.29 2.87
CA ALA A 220 -24.25 30.93 4.23
C ALA A 220 -23.20 30.07 4.96
N ALA A 221 -22.45 29.23 4.25
CA ALA A 221 -21.43 28.36 4.84
C ALA A 221 -20.19 29.18 5.26
N SER A 222 -20.13 29.55 6.54
CA SER A 222 -18.91 30.14 7.11
C SER A 222 -17.97 29.05 7.60
N ILE A 223 -17.02 28.63 6.78
CA ILE A 223 -15.97 27.69 7.24
C ILE A 223 -15.06 28.45 8.22
N GLU A 224 -14.86 27.93 9.44
CA GLU A 224 -14.08 28.62 10.48
C GLU A 224 -12.59 28.30 10.38
N GLN A 225 -12.28 27.08 9.96
CA GLN A 225 -10.92 26.59 9.88
C GLN A 225 -10.81 25.50 8.83
N VAL A 226 -9.72 25.55 8.06
CA VAL A 226 -9.29 24.50 7.14
C VAL A 226 -7.86 24.10 7.53
N ARG A 227 -7.60 22.80 7.67
CA ARG A 227 -6.29 22.24 8.03
C ARG A 227 -5.89 21.18 7.03
N LEU A 228 -4.63 21.19 6.64
CA LEU A 228 -4.04 20.08 5.90
C LEU A 228 -3.57 19.01 6.90
N GLU A 229 -3.80 17.74 6.57
CA GLU A 229 -3.33 16.59 7.33
C GLU A 229 -2.56 15.63 6.41
N LEU A 230 -1.50 15.03 6.94
CA LEU A 230 -0.69 13.99 6.31
C LEU A 230 -0.90 12.67 7.04
N PHE A 231 -1.17 11.61 6.30
CA PHE A 231 -1.26 10.25 6.85
C PHE A 231 0.13 9.64 7.01
N ARG A 232 0.43 9.12 8.19
CA ARG A 232 1.68 8.42 8.52
C ARG A 232 1.40 7.32 9.52
N ARG A 233 1.90 6.12 9.27
CA ARG A 233 1.87 4.99 10.22
C ARG A 233 0.50 4.79 10.90
N GLY A 234 -0.58 4.84 10.12
CA GLY A 234 -1.94 4.67 10.64
C GLY A 234 -2.60 5.90 11.26
N GLN A 235 -1.96 7.08 11.22
CA GLN A 235 -2.43 8.30 11.88
C GLN A 235 -2.44 9.51 10.94
N TRP A 236 -3.45 10.37 11.10
CA TRP A 236 -3.50 11.68 10.45
C TRP A 236 -2.82 12.73 11.33
N LEU A 237 -1.77 13.35 10.79
CA LEU A 237 -0.96 14.36 11.48
C LEU A 237 -1.25 15.74 10.88
N PRO A 238 -1.51 16.78 11.69
CA PRO A 238 -1.76 18.12 11.17
C PRO A 238 -0.49 18.73 10.55
N CYS A 239 -0.67 19.49 9.48
CA CYS A 239 0.37 20.26 8.81
C CYS A 239 0.24 21.74 9.20
N PRO A 240 0.93 22.20 10.25
CA PRO A 240 0.67 23.52 10.87
C PRO A 240 0.97 24.72 9.97
N GLN A 241 1.75 24.53 8.90
CA GLN A 241 2.18 25.62 8.01
C GLN A 241 1.11 26.06 7.00
N LEU A 242 0.05 25.26 6.79
CA LEU A 242 -1.12 25.66 6.00
C LEU A 242 -2.38 25.69 6.88
N SER A 243 -2.53 26.78 7.62
CA SER A 243 -3.83 27.24 8.12
C SER A 243 -4.24 28.45 7.29
N LEU A 244 -5.05 28.23 6.26
CA LEU A 244 -5.47 29.29 5.34
C LEU A 244 -6.65 30.08 5.94
N PRO A 245 -6.61 31.43 5.97
CA PRO A 245 -7.76 32.23 6.38
C PRO A 245 -8.89 32.12 5.35
N VAL A 246 -10.09 31.87 5.87
CA VAL A 246 -11.20 31.17 5.19
C VAL A 246 -12.09 32.05 4.30
N LYS A 247 -11.52 33.09 3.69
CA LYS A 247 -12.23 33.96 2.73
C LYS A 247 -11.70 33.93 1.30
N ALA A 248 -10.61 33.21 1.06
CA ALA A 248 -10.04 33.04 -0.26
C ALA A 248 -10.39 31.65 -0.79
N GLU A 249 -10.68 31.57 -2.09
CA GLU A 249 -10.53 30.36 -2.89
C GLU A 249 -9.31 29.58 -2.39
N LEU A 250 -9.42 28.26 -2.20
CA LEU A 250 -8.24 27.46 -1.88
C LEU A 250 -7.17 27.79 -2.93
N PRO A 251 -6.02 28.33 -2.54
CA PRO A 251 -5.05 28.82 -3.51
C PRO A 251 -4.61 27.65 -4.37
N GLN A 252 -4.37 27.93 -5.66
CA GLN A 252 -3.62 27.01 -6.49
C GLN A 252 -2.21 26.96 -5.92
N LEU A 253 -1.86 25.85 -5.28
CA LEU A 253 -0.59 25.68 -4.58
C LEU A 253 0.25 24.66 -5.34
N PRO A 254 1.53 24.95 -5.63
CA PRO A 254 2.44 23.92 -6.10
C PRO A 254 2.52 22.78 -5.07
N ALA A 255 2.44 21.54 -5.52
CA ALA A 255 2.63 20.36 -4.66
C ALA A 255 3.98 20.43 -3.91
N SER A 256 4.99 21.01 -4.56
CA SER A 256 6.31 21.26 -4.00
C SER A 256 6.34 22.21 -2.82
N ASP A 257 5.24 22.91 -2.50
CA ASP A 257 5.16 23.93 -1.45
C ASP A 257 4.47 23.39 -0.18
N LEU A 258 3.90 22.18 -0.23
CA LEU A 258 3.33 21.54 0.95
C LEU A 258 4.46 21.14 1.93
N ARG A 259 4.31 21.56 3.18
CA ARG A 259 5.21 21.26 4.30
C ARG A 259 4.38 20.84 5.50
N CYS A 260 4.75 19.72 6.12
CA CYS A 260 4.19 19.26 7.38
C CYS A 260 5.31 18.99 8.38
N ASP A 261 4.98 19.06 9.66
CA ASP A 261 5.87 18.54 10.69
C ASP A 261 5.80 17.01 10.61
N CYS A 262 6.91 16.35 10.27
CA CYS A 262 6.99 14.89 10.29
C CYS A 262 7.47 14.32 11.63
N ARG A 263 7.55 15.15 12.68
CA ARG A 263 7.70 14.65 14.05
C ARG A 263 6.40 13.97 14.47
N PHE A 264 6.50 12.68 14.77
CA PHE A 264 5.46 12.00 15.54
C PHE A 264 5.29 12.71 16.90
N PRO A 265 4.08 12.90 17.42
CA PRO A 265 3.95 13.23 18.84
C PRO A 265 4.72 12.18 19.64
N PRO A 266 5.47 12.56 20.70
CA PRO A 266 6.16 11.59 21.53
C PRO A 266 5.12 10.56 21.98
N GLN A 267 5.30 9.31 21.55
CA GLN A 267 4.37 8.26 21.90
C GLN A 267 4.28 8.20 23.43
N GLY A 268 3.06 8.11 23.94
CA GLY A 268 2.84 7.58 25.29
C GLY A 268 3.56 6.23 25.44
N PRO A 269 3.76 5.76 26.68
CA PRO A 269 4.74 4.73 26.98
C PRO A 269 4.55 3.49 26.10
N LEU A 270 5.62 3.17 25.36
CA LEU A 270 5.80 1.89 24.67
C LEU A 270 5.60 0.74 25.68
N PRO A 271 5.00 -0.40 25.27
CA PRO A 271 5.05 -1.63 26.05
C PRO A 271 6.51 -1.97 26.41
N THR A 272 6.72 -2.37 27.66
CA THR A 272 8.03 -2.50 28.30
C THR A 272 8.81 -3.76 27.93
N ASP A 273 8.75 -4.23 26.68
CA ASP A 273 9.56 -5.36 26.21
C ASP A 273 10.60 -4.96 25.14
N GLY A 274 11.73 -4.47 25.63
CA GLY A 274 13.02 -4.88 25.07
C GLY A 274 13.41 -4.42 23.67
N ARG A 275 13.30 -3.10 23.42
CA ARG A 275 14.10 -2.26 22.49
C ARG A 275 14.70 -2.91 21.23
N ILE A 276 14.29 -2.34 20.09
CA ILE A 276 15.19 -1.99 18.98
C ILE A 276 14.92 -0.51 18.70
N GLY A 277 15.98 0.32 18.70
CA GLY A 277 15.90 1.72 18.30
C GLY A 277 15.50 1.83 16.82
N PRO A 278 15.01 2.99 16.37
CA PRO A 278 14.52 3.13 15.00
C PRO A 278 15.65 2.79 13.99
N PRO A 279 15.47 1.82 13.08
CA PRO A 279 16.35 1.69 11.94
C PRO A 279 16.13 2.86 10.97
N ALA A 280 17.21 3.24 10.30
CA ALA A 280 17.34 4.45 9.51
C ALA A 280 16.64 4.33 8.14
N SER A 281 15.48 4.97 7.96
CA SER A 281 15.09 5.56 6.67
C SER A 281 13.95 6.58 6.80
N THR A 282 14.23 7.71 7.46
CA THR A 282 13.53 8.98 7.22
C THR A 282 14.56 10.10 7.18
N ARG A 283 15.54 10.03 6.27
CA ARG A 283 16.57 11.08 6.15
C ARG A 283 15.97 12.48 5.93
N ASP A 284 14.72 12.55 5.48
CA ASP A 284 14.03 13.81 5.23
C ASP A 284 13.46 14.49 6.50
N CYS A 285 13.43 13.82 7.66
CA CYS A 285 12.79 14.35 8.87
C CYS A 285 13.70 14.33 10.13
N GLU A 286 15.02 14.13 9.96
CA GLU A 286 15.98 14.16 11.06
C GLU A 286 16.51 15.59 11.31
N GLY A 287 15.91 16.30 12.26
CA GLY A 287 16.44 17.54 12.83
C GLY A 287 15.38 18.47 13.45
N PRO A 288 15.69 19.22 14.52
CA PRO A 288 14.78 20.26 15.02
C PRO A 288 14.60 21.34 13.95
N GLY A 289 13.38 21.46 13.41
CA GLY A 289 13.03 22.47 12.41
C GLY A 289 13.15 22.04 10.94
N THR A 290 13.35 20.76 10.64
CA THR A 290 13.38 20.28 9.25
C THR A 290 11.98 20.15 8.66
N THR A 291 11.65 21.02 7.72
CA THR A 291 10.46 20.94 6.86
C THR A 291 10.86 20.28 5.54
N ALA A 292 10.50 19.02 5.30
CA ALA A 292 10.74 18.37 4.01
C ALA A 292 9.53 18.51 3.07
N SER A 293 9.79 18.43 1.77
CA SER A 293 8.76 18.07 0.81
C SER A 293 8.28 16.67 1.16
N LEU A 294 7.00 16.55 1.53
CA LEU A 294 6.44 15.28 2.00
C LEU A 294 5.68 14.65 0.85
N TYR A 295 6.20 13.54 0.34
CA TYR A 295 5.42 12.61 -0.45
C TYR A 295 4.55 11.78 0.48
N GLY A 296 3.39 11.35 0.00
CA GLY A 296 2.47 10.52 0.77
C GLY A 296 1.01 10.91 0.59
N LYS A 297 0.16 10.43 1.50
CA LYS A 297 -1.29 10.62 1.48
C LYS A 297 -1.71 11.80 2.35
N PHE A 298 -2.57 12.64 1.81
CA PHE A 298 -3.03 13.88 2.41
C PHE A 298 -4.55 13.99 2.37
N ARG A 299 -5.09 14.81 3.27
CA ARG A 299 -6.47 15.29 3.21
C ARG A 299 -6.57 16.68 3.82
N TRP A 300 -7.62 17.40 3.45
CA TRP A 300 -8.05 18.59 4.15
C TRP A 300 -9.12 18.23 5.18
N THR A 301 -9.06 18.83 6.37
CA THR A 301 -10.14 18.80 7.36
C THR A 301 -10.65 20.21 7.63
N PHE A 302 -11.96 20.36 7.82
CA PHE A 302 -12.57 21.67 8.01
C PHE A 302 -13.82 21.65 8.89
N ARG A 303 -14.12 22.80 9.50
CA ARG A 303 -15.31 23.00 10.35
C ARG A 303 -16.16 24.13 9.81
N VAL A 304 -17.47 23.92 9.85
CA VAL A 304 -18.48 24.94 9.51
C VAL A 304 -18.92 25.62 10.80
N LYS A 305 -19.03 26.94 10.77
CA LYS A 305 -19.49 27.75 11.89
C LYS A 305 -20.87 27.30 12.35
N GLY A 306 -21.00 27.05 13.64
CA GLY A 306 -22.25 26.60 14.26
C GLY A 306 -22.50 25.09 14.13
N GLU A 307 -21.62 24.34 13.47
CA GLU A 307 -21.69 22.89 13.40
C GLU A 307 -20.57 22.25 14.25
N ASN A 308 -20.90 21.14 14.90
CA ASN A 308 -19.93 20.34 15.66
C ASN A 308 -19.31 19.19 14.82
N VAL A 309 -19.52 19.20 13.51
CA VAL A 309 -19.04 18.18 12.59
C VAL A 309 -17.67 18.58 12.03
N LEU A 310 -16.73 17.62 12.02
CA LEU A 310 -15.47 17.76 11.30
C LEU A 310 -15.62 17.09 9.93
N TYR A 311 -15.61 17.91 8.89
CA TYR A 311 -15.64 17.42 7.51
C TYR A 311 -14.22 17.18 7.00
N SER A 312 -14.11 16.35 5.96
CA SER A 312 -12.85 16.14 5.25
C SER A 312 -13.04 16.19 3.74
N SER A 313 -11.98 16.54 3.03
CA SER A 313 -11.90 16.29 1.59
C SER A 313 -11.80 14.80 1.29
N ASN A 314 -11.79 14.46 0.00
CA ASN A 314 -11.19 13.18 -0.41
C ASN A 314 -9.69 13.14 -0.07
N GLU A 315 -9.15 11.93 -0.04
CA GLU A 315 -7.71 11.70 0.08
C GLU A 315 -7.04 12.00 -1.26
N PHE A 316 -5.83 12.57 -1.20
CA PHE A 316 -4.99 12.82 -2.37
C PHE A 316 -3.52 12.53 -2.04
N TYR A 317 -2.72 12.27 -3.06
CA TYR A 317 -1.38 11.74 -2.92
C TYR A 317 -0.37 12.66 -3.62
N LEU A 318 0.73 12.95 -2.94
CA LEU A 318 1.92 13.51 -3.58
C LEU A 318 2.88 12.36 -3.85
N LYS A 319 3.09 12.02 -5.11
CA LYS A 319 3.90 10.86 -5.54
C LYS A 319 5.31 11.30 -5.95
N LYS A 320 6.31 10.44 -5.71
CA LYS A 320 7.67 10.58 -6.25
C LYS A 320 7.65 10.38 -7.78
N GLN A 321 8.60 11.00 -8.49
CA GLN A 321 8.83 10.73 -9.92
C GLN A 321 9.47 9.37 -10.14
#